data_AF-A0A953TZ10-F1
#
_entry.id   AF-A0A953TZ10-F1
#
_cell.length_a   1.000
_cell.length_b   1.000
_cell.length_c   1.000
_cell.angle_alpha   90.00
_cell.angle_beta   90.00
_cell.angle_gamma   90.00
#
_symmetry.space_group_name_H-M   'P 1'
#
loop_
_entity.id
_entity.type
_entity.pdbx_description
1 polymer ?
#
loop_
_entity_poly.entity_id
_entity_poly.type
_entity_poly.pdbx_seq_one_letter_code
_entity_poly.pdbx_strand_id
1 'polypeptide(L)'
;MTANGWLQIAFFLLAILAVTPVLGRFMTRVFNRERTFLDPVLRPIERLIYRSTGVDETHEMRWTEYAAAMLLFSVVSMIALYAIERLQGWLPWNPQGLSGVPPALAFNTAASFTTNTNWQAYVPETTMSYLTQMAGLAYHNFVSAAV
;
A
#
# COMPACT_ATOMS: atom_id res chain seq x y z
N MET A 1 -1.90 16.75 34.06
CA MET A 1 -1.55 17.03 32.66
C MET A 1 -0.79 18.34 32.58
N THR A 2 0.30 18.42 31.82
CA THR A 2 1.15 19.63 31.72
C THR A 2 0.63 20.59 30.65
N ALA A 3 0.92 21.88 30.76
CA ALA A 3 0.57 22.88 29.75
C ALA A 3 1.17 22.54 28.36
N ASN A 4 2.37 21.97 28.34
CA ASN A 4 3.01 21.49 27.11
C ASN A 4 2.19 20.38 26.42
N GLY A 5 1.63 19.43 27.17
CA GLY A 5 0.79 18.38 26.59
C GLY A 5 -0.48 18.94 25.95
N TRP A 6 -1.12 19.92 26.57
CA TRP A 6 -2.28 20.61 25.99
C TRP A 6 -1.93 21.37 24.71
N LEU A 7 -0.78 22.06 24.68
CA LEU A 7 -0.30 22.75 23.48
C LEU A 7 -0.01 21.76 22.33
N GLN A 8 0.61 20.62 22.62
CA GLN A 8 0.87 19.58 21.61
C GLN A 8 -0.42 19.01 21.01
N ILE A 9 -1.42 18.71 21.85
CA ILE A 9 -2.73 18.24 21.39
C ILE A 9 -3.41 19.30 20.52
N ALA A 10 -3.46 20.55 20.99
CA ALA A 10 -4.07 21.64 20.23
C ALA A 10 -3.38 21.85 18.88
N PHE A 11 -2.05 21.86 18.86
CA PHE A 11 -1.27 21.97 17.64
C PHE A 11 -1.54 20.83 16.66
N PHE A 12 -1.56 19.58 17.15
CA PHE A 12 -1.84 18.41 16.32
C PHE A 12 -3.24 18.48 15.68
N LEU A 13 -4.27 18.82 16.47
CA LEU A 13 -5.63 18.96 15.96
C LEU A 13 -5.75 20.10 14.94
N LEU A 14 -5.11 21.25 15.20
CA LEU A 14 -5.10 22.37 14.26
C LEU A 14 -4.39 22.01 12.95
N ALA A 15 -3.29 21.27 13.01
CA ALA A 15 -2.58 20.78 11.83
C ALA A 15 -3.45 19.84 10.98
N ILE A 16 -4.16 18.90 11.62
CA ILE A 16 -5.12 18.02 10.91
C ILE A 16 -6.20 18.86 10.24
N LEU A 17 -6.86 19.75 11.00
CA LEU A 17 -7.95 20.58 10.49
C LEU A 17 -7.50 21.49 9.34
N ALA A 18 -6.24 21.92 9.32
CA ALA A 18 -5.67 22.71 8.23
C ALA A 18 -5.41 21.87 6.96
N VAL A 19 -4.93 20.63 7.10
CA VAL A 19 -4.56 19.77 5.96
C VAL A 19 -5.76 19.05 5.35
N THR A 20 -6.69 18.56 6.18
CA THR A 20 -7.86 17.79 5.74
C THR A 20 -8.68 18.47 4.62
N PRO A 21 -9.04 19.77 4.67
CA PRO A 21 -9.83 20.38 3.58
C PRO A 21 -9.04 20.53 2.28
N VAL A 22 -7.72 20.69 2.36
CA VAL A 22 -6.86 20.80 1.17
C VAL A 22 -6.79 19.45 0.47
N LEU A 23 -6.46 18.40 1.21
CA LEU A 23 -6.36 17.05 0.67
C LEU A 23 -7.72 16.49 0.26
N GLY A 24 -8.77 16.72 1.06
CA GLY A 24 -10.12 16.27 0.79
C GLY A 24 -10.68 16.85 -0.51
N ARG A 25 -10.50 18.16 -0.75
CA ARG A 25 -10.90 18.79 -2.03
C ARG A 25 -10.15 18.20 -3.22
N PHE A 26 -8.88 17.87 -3.05
CA PHE A 26 -8.11 17.20 -4.10
C PHE A 26 -8.67 15.80 -4.39
N MET A 27 -8.91 14.99 -3.35
CA MET A 27 -9.49 13.65 -3.50
C MET A 27 -10.88 13.67 -4.15
N THR A 28 -11.75 14.62 -3.76
CA THR A 28 -13.08 14.78 -4.38
C THR A 28 -12.96 15.04 -5.89
N ARG A 29 -12.04 15.90 -6.32
CA ARG A 29 -11.82 16.17 -7.75
C ARG A 29 -11.34 14.93 -8.48
N VAL A 30 -10.39 14.18 -7.91
CA VAL A 30 -9.87 12.93 -8.49
C VAL A 30 -11.00 11.91 -8.67
N PHE A 31 -11.80 11.67 -7.63
CA PHE A 31 -12.88 10.67 -7.70
C PHE A 31 -14.05 11.09 -8.60
N ASN A 32 -14.33 12.39 -8.74
CA ASN A 32 -15.33 12.89 -9.68
C ASN A 32 -14.81 13.03 -11.14
N ARG A 33 -13.56 12.62 -11.42
CA ARG A 33 -12.90 12.83 -12.73
C ARG A 33 -12.86 14.31 -13.14
N GLU A 34 -12.80 15.23 -12.18
CA GLU A 34 -12.63 16.66 -12.41
C GLU A 34 -11.15 16.99 -12.68
N ARG A 35 -10.88 18.09 -13.38
CA ARG A 35 -9.49 18.48 -13.67
C ARG A 35 -8.75 18.87 -12.40
N THR A 36 -7.61 18.22 -12.15
CA THR A 36 -6.69 18.62 -11.08
C THR A 36 -5.50 19.42 -11.63
N PHE A 37 -4.75 20.05 -10.73
CA PHE A 37 -3.54 20.80 -11.11
C PHE A 37 -2.41 19.90 -11.62
N LEU A 38 -2.46 18.59 -11.32
CA LEU A 38 -1.46 17.60 -11.72
C LEU A 38 -1.78 16.94 -13.07
N ASP A 39 -3.02 17.07 -13.56
CA ASP A 39 -3.47 16.46 -14.80
C ASP A 39 -2.58 16.73 -16.02
N PRO A 40 -2.02 17.95 -16.24
CA PRO A 40 -1.21 18.20 -17.42
C PRO A 40 0.02 17.28 -17.51
N VAL A 41 0.55 16.85 -16.37
CA VAL A 41 1.75 16.00 -16.27
C VAL A 41 1.39 14.53 -16.08
N LEU A 42 0.38 14.23 -15.25
CA LEU A 42 0.03 12.86 -14.90
C LEU A 42 -0.84 12.17 -15.94
N ARG A 43 -1.73 12.90 -16.62
CA ARG A 43 -2.68 12.31 -17.58
C ARG A 43 -2.02 11.61 -18.78
N PRO A 44 -0.89 12.12 -19.35
CA PRO A 44 -0.15 11.37 -20.36
C PRO A 44 0.41 10.04 -19.84
N ILE A 45 0.90 10.02 -18.60
CA ILE A 45 1.45 8.82 -17.96
C ILE A 45 0.32 7.83 -17.66
N GLU A 46 -0.79 8.31 -17.11
CA GLU A 46 -1.99 7.54 -16.84
C GLU A 46 -2.51 6.84 -18.10
N ARG A 47 -2.64 7.56 -19.22
CA ARG A 47 -3.05 6.98 -20.51
C ARG A 47 -2.07 5.92 -21.02
N LEU A 48 -0.77 6.09 -20.76
CA LEU A 48 0.24 5.10 -21.14
C LEU A 48 0.09 3.84 -20.29
N ILE A 49 -0.13 3.99 -18.98
CA ILE A 49 -0.39 2.89 -18.06
C ILE A 49 -1.66 2.14 -18.51
N TYR A 50 -2.79 2.84 -18.67
CA TYR A 50 -4.06 2.25 -19.11
C TYR A 50 -3.94 1.49 -20.42
N ARG A 51 -3.22 2.04 -21.40
CA ARG A 51 -2.96 1.34 -22.68
C ARG A 51 -2.09 0.09 -22.50
N SER A 52 -1.08 0.15 -21.62
CA SER A 52 -0.19 -0.99 -21.38
C SER A 52 -0.85 -2.11 -20.58
N THR A 53 -1.80 -1.78 -19.69
CA THR A 53 -2.52 -2.74 -18.85
C THR A 53 -3.87 -3.15 -19.41
N GLY A 54 -4.33 -2.53 -20.51
CA GLY A 54 -5.63 -2.78 -21.12
C GLY A 54 -6.81 -2.26 -20.30
N VAL A 55 -6.58 -1.29 -19.42
CA VAL A 55 -7.63 -0.68 -18.58
C VAL A 55 -8.40 0.35 -19.40
N ASP A 56 -9.73 0.20 -19.45
CA ASP A 56 -10.64 1.18 -20.04
C ASP A 56 -11.17 2.11 -18.93
N GLU A 57 -10.72 3.37 -18.95
CA GLU A 57 -11.12 4.39 -17.98
C GLU A 57 -12.61 4.76 -18.07
N THR A 58 -13.28 4.47 -19.19
CA THR A 58 -14.68 4.81 -19.45
C THR A 58 -15.66 3.73 -19.03
N HIS A 59 -15.17 2.52 -18.78
CA HIS A 59 -15.99 1.40 -18.36
C HIS A 59 -16.28 1.46 -16.85
N GLU A 60 -17.56 1.53 -16.48
CA GLU A 60 -17.97 1.47 -15.09
C GLU A 60 -18.18 0.01 -14.64
N MET A 61 -17.63 -0.34 -13.48
CA MET A 61 -17.81 -1.67 -12.89
C MET A 61 -19.07 -1.72 -12.05
N ARG A 62 -19.87 -2.78 -12.18
CA ARG A 62 -20.91 -3.10 -11.20
C ARG A 62 -20.23 -3.44 -9.87
N TRP A 63 -20.90 -3.19 -8.74
CA TRP A 63 -20.32 -3.43 -7.40
C TRP A 63 -19.77 -4.86 -7.22
N THR A 64 -20.40 -5.88 -7.84
CA THR A 64 -19.93 -7.27 -7.81
C THR A 64 -18.61 -7.46 -8.54
N GLU A 65 -18.44 -6.78 -9.67
CA GLU A 65 -17.21 -6.84 -10.48
C GLU A 65 -16.08 -6.11 -9.75
N TYR A 66 -16.37 -4.94 -9.18
CA TYR A 66 -15.43 -4.19 -8.36
C TYR A 66 -14.97 -4.98 -7.14
N ALA A 67 -15.91 -5.56 -6.37
CA ALA A 67 -15.59 -6.37 -5.20
C ALA A 67 -14.77 -7.62 -5.57
N ALA A 68 -15.12 -8.29 -6.67
CA ALA A 68 -14.36 -9.44 -7.15
C ALA A 68 -12.93 -9.06 -7.58
N ALA A 69 -12.78 -7.95 -8.32
CA ALA A 69 -11.47 -7.45 -8.74
C ALA A 69 -10.59 -7.09 -7.55
N MET A 70 -11.16 -6.37 -6.57
CA MET A 70 -10.50 -5.98 -5.32
C MET A 70 -10.03 -7.22 -4.53
N LEU A 71 -10.91 -8.20 -4.31
CA LEU A 71 -10.57 -9.43 -3.59
C LEU A 71 -9.53 -10.28 -4.32
N LEU A 72 -9.68 -10.44 -5.64
CA LEU A 72 -8.74 -11.22 -6.44
C LEU A 72 -7.34 -10.60 -6.39
N PHE A 73 -7.26 -9.27 -6.53
CA PHE A 73 -6.00 -8.54 -6.45
C PHE A 73 -5.35 -8.65 -5.06
N SER A 74 -6.13 -8.55 -3.98
CA SER A 74 -5.63 -8.79 -2.61
C SER A 74 -5.11 -10.22 -2.42
N VAL A 75 -5.82 -11.24 -2.92
CA VAL A 75 -5.37 -12.64 -2.81
C VAL A 75 -4.08 -12.87 -3.61
N VAL A 76 -4.00 -12.37 -4.84
CA VAL A 76 -2.80 -12.53 -5.69
C VAL A 76 -1.60 -11.81 -5.07
N SER A 77 -1.77 -10.59 -4.59
CA SER A 77 -0.69 -9.83 -3.93
C SER A 77 -0.26 -10.44 -2.60
N MET A 78 -1.19 -11.03 -1.83
CA MET A 78 -0.86 -11.80 -0.62
C MET A 78 -0.02 -13.03 -0.94
N ILE A 79 -0.41 -13.80 -1.96
CA ILE A 79 0.34 -14.98 -2.41
C ILE A 79 1.73 -14.59 -2.90
N ALA A 80 1.84 -13.46 -3.62
CA ALA A 80 3.13 -12.94 -4.07
C ALA A 80 4.05 -12.60 -2.90
N LEU A 81 3.54 -11.90 -1.87
CA LEU A 81 4.32 -11.59 -0.67
C LEU A 81 4.73 -12.86 0.09
N TYR A 82 3.80 -13.80 0.27
CA TYR A 82 4.11 -15.10 0.88
C TYR A 82 5.23 -15.82 0.13
N ALA A 83 5.20 -15.83 -1.21
CA ALA A 83 6.24 -16.44 -2.03
C ALA A 83 7.59 -15.73 -1.86
N ILE A 84 7.62 -14.38 -1.84
CA ILE A 84 8.83 -13.60 -1.60
C ILE A 84 9.46 -13.97 -0.24
N GLU A 85 8.66 -14.04 0.82
CA GLU A 85 9.14 -14.37 2.17
C GLU A 85 9.67 -15.80 2.26
N ARG A 86 8.97 -16.77 1.64
CA ARG A 86 9.38 -18.18 1.62
C ARG A 86 10.65 -18.39 0.79
N LEU A 87 10.83 -17.64 -0.29
CA LEU A 87 11.95 -17.76 -1.21
C LEU A 87 13.06 -16.74 -0.95
N GLN A 88 12.98 -15.91 0.10
CA GLN A 88 13.93 -14.80 0.29
C GLN A 88 15.39 -15.25 0.37
N GLY A 89 15.64 -16.48 0.83
CA GLY A 89 17.00 -17.04 0.90
C GLY A 89 17.66 -17.20 -0.47
N TRP A 90 16.88 -17.24 -1.55
CA TRP A 90 17.37 -17.36 -2.93
C TRP A 90 17.25 -16.05 -3.72
N LEU A 91 16.59 -15.05 -3.14
CA LEU A 91 16.33 -13.78 -3.79
C LEU A 91 17.52 -12.81 -3.59
N PRO A 92 17.71 -11.85 -4.51
CA PRO A 92 18.76 -10.85 -4.40
C PRO A 92 18.52 -9.88 -3.23
N TRP A 93 19.52 -9.05 -2.93
CA TRP A 93 19.48 -8.08 -1.82
C TRP A 93 19.26 -8.71 -0.43
N ASN A 94 19.99 -9.79 -0.19
CA ASN A 94 20.07 -10.46 1.11
C ASN A 94 21.54 -10.54 1.57
N PRO A 95 22.19 -9.41 1.92
CA PRO A 95 23.61 -9.41 2.29
C PRO A 95 23.87 -10.17 3.60
N GLN A 96 22.88 -10.31 4.47
CA GLN A 96 22.95 -11.07 5.72
C GLN A 96 22.75 -12.59 5.53
N GLY A 97 22.39 -13.05 4.32
CA GLY A 97 22.17 -14.47 4.05
C GLY A 97 20.99 -15.08 4.82
N LEU A 98 19.95 -14.29 5.11
CA LEU A 98 18.77 -14.73 5.85
C LEU A 98 18.04 -15.85 5.09
N SER A 99 17.63 -16.90 5.80
CA SER A 99 16.87 -18.00 5.21
C SER A 99 15.42 -17.60 4.93
N GLY A 100 14.68 -18.45 4.21
CA GLY A 100 13.25 -18.24 3.96
C GLY A 100 12.43 -18.25 5.25
N VAL A 101 11.53 -17.28 5.41
CA VAL A 101 10.71 -17.07 6.61
C VAL A 101 9.80 -18.29 6.85
N PRO A 102 9.72 -18.87 8.07
CA PRO A 102 8.90 -20.05 8.34
C PRO A 102 7.44 -19.93 7.85
N PRO A 103 6.80 -21.01 7.37
CA PRO A 103 5.50 -20.94 6.70
C PRO A 103 4.39 -20.21 7.47
N ALA A 104 4.23 -20.51 8.75
CA ALA A 104 3.19 -19.87 9.58
C ALA A 104 3.44 -18.36 9.76
N LEU A 105 4.70 -17.97 9.90
CA LEU A 105 5.10 -16.57 10.06
C LEU A 105 4.96 -15.80 8.74
N ALA A 106 5.35 -16.42 7.61
CA ALA A 106 5.18 -15.84 6.30
C ALA A 106 3.69 -15.65 5.97
N PHE A 107 2.85 -16.64 6.26
CA PHE A 107 1.40 -16.50 6.06
C PHE A 107 0.82 -15.37 6.91
N ASN A 108 1.19 -15.31 8.20
CA ASN A 108 0.72 -14.26 9.11
C ASN A 108 1.15 -12.87 8.63
N THR A 109 2.40 -12.71 8.19
CA THR A 109 2.93 -11.43 7.71
C THR A 109 2.26 -11.03 6.41
N ALA A 110 2.17 -11.95 5.44
CA ALA A 110 1.51 -11.69 4.17
C ALA A 110 0.04 -11.27 4.34
N ALA A 111 -0.70 -11.99 5.18
CA ALA A 111 -2.08 -11.64 5.51
C ALA A 111 -2.15 -10.27 6.17
N SER A 112 -1.30 -10.01 7.16
CA SER A 112 -1.33 -8.77 7.91
C SER A 112 -1.02 -7.52 7.08
N PHE A 113 -0.09 -7.60 6.13
CA PHE A 113 0.24 -6.48 5.26
C PHE A 113 -0.83 -6.29 4.18
N THR A 114 -1.39 -7.38 3.65
CA THR A 114 -2.52 -7.31 2.71
C THR A 114 -3.76 -6.68 3.36
N THR A 115 -3.99 -6.93 4.66
CA THR A 115 -5.11 -6.35 5.42
C THR A 115 -4.78 -5.00 6.06
N ASN A 116 -3.70 -4.33 5.62
CA ASN A 116 -3.27 -3.02 6.11
C ASN A 116 -3.13 -2.94 7.66
N THR A 117 -2.85 -4.07 8.30
CA THR A 117 -2.75 -4.20 9.76
C THR A 117 -1.31 -4.03 10.22
N ASN A 118 -0.36 -4.48 9.40
CA ASN A 118 1.09 -4.39 9.64
C ASN A 118 1.54 -4.95 11.00
N TRP A 119 0.88 -5.99 11.48
CA TRP A 119 1.28 -6.82 12.60
C TRP A 119 2.62 -7.50 12.32
N GLN A 120 3.52 -7.47 13.30
CA GLN A 120 4.86 -8.02 13.20
C GLN A 120 5.14 -8.91 14.40
N ALA A 121 5.12 -10.22 14.17
CA ALA A 121 5.50 -11.24 15.16
C ALA A 121 6.98 -11.69 14.99
N TYR A 122 7.82 -10.82 14.46
CA TYR A 122 9.22 -11.09 14.11
C TYR A 122 10.09 -9.87 14.36
N VAL A 123 11.40 -10.08 14.37
CA VAL A 123 12.40 -8.99 14.45
C VAL A 123 12.91 -8.70 13.03
N PRO A 124 12.56 -7.55 12.43
CA PRO A 124 12.81 -7.27 11.02
C PRO A 124 14.28 -7.45 10.60
N GLU A 125 15.22 -7.00 11.42
CA GLU A 125 16.67 -6.98 11.14
C GLU A 125 17.28 -8.38 11.05
N THR A 126 16.63 -9.37 11.65
CA THR A 126 17.11 -10.77 11.70
C THR A 126 16.24 -11.73 10.90
N THR A 127 15.06 -11.29 10.45
CA THR A 127 14.07 -12.14 9.79
C THR A 127 13.81 -11.75 8.34
N MET A 128 13.85 -10.47 7.97
CA MET A 128 13.47 -9.99 6.63
C MET A 128 14.66 -9.41 5.86
N SER A 129 14.90 -9.94 4.66
CA SER A 129 15.86 -9.41 3.70
C SER A 129 15.45 -8.02 3.20
N TYR A 130 16.39 -7.29 2.59
CA TYR A 130 16.09 -5.94 2.09
C TYR A 130 15.10 -5.99 0.93
N LEU A 131 15.18 -7.00 0.06
CA LEU A 131 14.19 -7.19 -0.98
C LEU A 131 12.80 -7.43 -0.39
N THR A 132 12.67 -8.28 0.63
CA THR A 132 11.38 -8.56 1.26
C THR A 132 10.76 -7.29 1.83
N GLN A 133 11.57 -6.46 2.50
CA GLN A 133 11.10 -5.18 3.04
C GLN A 133 10.69 -4.20 1.93
N MET A 134 11.47 -4.08 0.87
CA MET A 134 11.25 -3.09 -0.19
C MET A 134 10.17 -3.51 -1.19
N ALA A 135 10.29 -4.70 -1.77
CA ALA A 135 9.41 -5.18 -2.83
C ALA A 135 8.19 -5.95 -2.31
N GLY A 136 8.21 -6.39 -1.05
CA GLY A 136 7.08 -7.06 -0.40
C GLY A 136 6.31 -6.13 0.51
N LEU A 137 6.91 -5.78 1.66
CA LEU A 137 6.22 -5.05 2.73
C LEU A 137 5.89 -3.60 2.36
N ALA A 138 6.87 -2.86 1.82
CA ALA A 138 6.65 -1.47 1.42
C ALA A 138 5.69 -1.37 0.23
N TYR A 139 5.70 -2.33 -0.69
CA TYR A 139 4.70 -2.44 -1.75
C TYR A 139 3.29 -2.55 -1.17
N HIS A 140 3.07 -3.44 -0.20
CA HIS A 140 1.77 -3.61 0.45
C HIS A 140 1.31 -2.34 1.17
N ASN A 141 2.20 -1.55 1.80
CA ASN A 141 1.82 -0.28 2.43
C ASN A 141 1.13 0.73 1.49
N PHE A 142 1.38 0.66 0.18
CA PHE A 142 0.66 1.46 -0.81
C PHE A 142 -0.60 0.75 -1.29
N VAL A 143 -0.47 -0.53 -1.56
CA VAL A 143 -1.47 -1.30 -2.28
C VAL A 143 -2.64 -1.69 -1.38
N SER A 144 -2.41 -2.08 -0.13
CA SER A 144 -3.45 -2.35 0.86
C SER A 144 -4.21 -1.08 1.29
N ALA A 145 -3.64 0.10 1.07
CA ALA A 145 -4.30 1.37 1.31
C ALA A 145 -5.11 1.86 0.10
N ALA A 146 -4.78 1.37 -1.11
CA ALA A 146 -5.46 1.72 -2.36
C ALA A 146 -6.69 0.82 -2.63
N VAL A 147 -6.67 -0.40 -2.09
CA VAL A 147 -7.78 -1.38 -2.10
C VAL A 147 -8.77 -1.04 -1.00
#